data_AF-U7QQI7-F1
#
_entry.id   AF-U7QQI7-F1
#
_cell.length_a   1.000
_cell.length_b   1.000
_cell.length_c   1.000
_cell.angle_alpha   90.00
_cell.angle_beta   90.00
_cell.angle_gamma   90.00
#
_symmetry.space_group_name_H-M   'P 1'
#
loop_
_entity.id
_entity.type
_entity.pdbx_description
1 polymer ?
#
loop_
_entity_poly.entity_id
_entity_poly.type
_entity_poly.pdbx_seq_one_letter_code
_entity_poly.pdbx_strand_id
1 'polypeptide(L)'
;DIEPEQAPAIYISNGLDGFLNKIRESVNEVPDLTTKKGRDRIASLAAQVSRSKTAIEKPGREYLKRLKEAVRPAEQEIKRFVDACNTLRDEVRKPLSDWEAEQERLALEEEAMLKAEALAKQIETDHEIALLMNEKFDRDLLEKKAELERQRLAREEEIKRQAAEQARIDAERKALAEIEAAAQREADLKAAAERAEREKLEALERAELEKQAAIEAERRKAETAERIRLAEIQRQKDEEMQRQADIEHRKRINNESLQE
;
A
#
# COMPACT_ATOMS: atom_id res chain seq x y z
N ASP A 1 -67.69 -24.27 -88.90
CA ASP A 1 -67.20 -24.27 -87.52
C ASP A 1 -66.62 -25.63 -87.18
N ILE A 2 -65.77 -25.71 -86.16
CA ILE A 2 -65.18 -26.98 -85.72
C ILE A 2 -66.14 -27.60 -84.71
N GLU A 3 -66.70 -28.77 -85.06
CA GLU A 3 -67.56 -29.50 -84.16
C GLU A 3 -66.75 -30.10 -82.99
N PRO A 4 -67.32 -30.21 -81.77
CA PRO A 4 -66.61 -30.75 -80.61
C PRO A 4 -66.04 -32.16 -80.81
N GLU A 5 -66.67 -32.97 -81.65
CA GLU A 5 -66.24 -34.35 -81.97
C GLU A 5 -64.99 -34.40 -82.85
N GLN A 6 -64.74 -33.35 -83.63
CA GLN A 6 -63.57 -33.25 -84.51
C GLN A 6 -62.35 -32.70 -83.76
N ALA A 7 -62.56 -32.11 -82.58
CA ALA A 7 -61.52 -31.47 -81.78
C ALA A 7 -60.31 -32.40 -81.47
N PRO A 8 -60.49 -33.69 -81.07
CA PRO A 8 -59.35 -34.58 -80.81
C PRO A 8 -58.49 -34.88 -82.04
N ALA A 9 -59.07 -34.87 -83.25
CA ALA A 9 -58.36 -35.15 -84.49
C ALA A 9 -57.67 -33.90 -85.07
N ILE A 10 -58.19 -32.70 -84.74
CA ILE A 10 -57.73 -31.42 -85.30
C ILE A 10 -56.70 -30.73 -84.38
N TYR A 11 -56.90 -30.75 -83.07
CA TYR A 11 -55.99 -30.09 -82.10
C TYR A 11 -54.83 -31.00 -81.68
N ILE A 12 -54.12 -31.50 -82.69
CA ILE A 12 -52.87 -32.26 -82.54
C ILE A 12 -51.71 -31.45 -83.12
N SER A 13 -50.48 -31.93 -82.93
CA SER A 13 -49.31 -31.32 -83.54
C SER A 13 -49.50 -31.19 -85.07
N ASN A 14 -49.37 -29.97 -85.59
CA ASN A 14 -49.58 -29.62 -87.01
C ASN A 14 -50.98 -29.90 -87.60
N GLY A 15 -51.98 -30.26 -86.77
CA GLY A 15 -53.34 -30.57 -87.25
C GLY A 15 -54.12 -29.35 -87.77
N LEU A 16 -53.66 -28.13 -87.47
CA LEU A 16 -54.29 -26.87 -87.91
C LEU A 16 -53.74 -26.32 -89.22
N ASP A 17 -52.67 -26.91 -89.78
CA ASP A 17 -51.98 -26.39 -90.95
C ASP A 17 -52.88 -26.33 -92.19
N GLY A 18 -53.80 -27.29 -92.34
CA GLY A 18 -54.81 -27.27 -93.40
C GLY A 18 -55.75 -26.07 -93.32
N PHE A 19 -56.12 -25.62 -92.12
CA PHE A 19 -56.93 -24.41 -91.95
C PHE A 19 -56.11 -23.15 -92.20
N LEU A 20 -54.85 -23.11 -91.78
CA LEU A 20 -53.94 -22.00 -92.05
C LEU A 20 -53.70 -21.81 -93.55
N ASN A 21 -53.50 -22.89 -94.29
CA ASN A 21 -53.33 -22.84 -95.74
C ASN A 21 -54.59 -22.33 -96.46
N LYS A 22 -55.79 -22.80 -96.05
CA LYS A 22 -57.06 -22.26 -96.57
C LYS A 22 -57.24 -20.76 -96.27
N ILE A 23 -56.86 -20.31 -95.08
CA ILE A 23 -56.90 -18.89 -94.72
C ILE A 23 -55.94 -18.10 -95.60
N ARG A 24 -54.70 -18.57 -95.79
CA ARG A 24 -53.70 -17.94 -96.68
C ARG A 24 -54.20 -17.83 -98.11
N GLU A 25 -54.77 -18.90 -98.67
CA GLU A 25 -55.36 -18.88 -100.01
C GLU A 25 -56.50 -17.86 -100.12
N SER A 26 -57.36 -17.76 -99.09
CA SER A 26 -58.49 -16.82 -99.09
C SER A 26 -58.11 -15.34 -99.01
N VAL A 27 -56.86 -15.03 -98.65
CA VAL A 27 -56.34 -13.65 -98.51
C VAL A 27 -55.19 -13.36 -99.46
N ASN A 28 -54.96 -14.21 -100.47
CA ASN A 28 -53.86 -14.10 -101.42
C ASN A 28 -54.05 -13.03 -102.53
N GLU A 29 -55.05 -12.18 -102.41
CA GLU A 29 -55.22 -11.03 -103.30
C GLU A 29 -54.38 -9.84 -102.84
N VAL A 30 -53.84 -9.06 -103.79
CA VAL A 30 -53.07 -7.83 -103.50
C VAL A 30 -53.83 -6.62 -104.04
N PRO A 31 -54.72 -6.00 -103.23
CA PRO A 31 -55.44 -4.79 -103.62
C PRO A 31 -54.54 -3.56 -103.73
N ASP A 32 -54.90 -2.61 -104.59
CA ASP A 32 -54.16 -1.36 -104.81
C ASP A 32 -54.27 -0.39 -103.60
N LEU A 33 -53.14 -0.12 -102.96
CA LEU A 33 -53.00 0.75 -101.78
C LEU A 33 -53.23 2.24 -102.05
N THR A 34 -53.12 2.67 -103.31
CA THR A 34 -53.29 4.08 -103.67
C THR A 34 -54.76 4.51 -103.58
N THR A 35 -55.69 3.56 -103.75
CA THR A 35 -57.14 3.81 -103.67
C THR A 35 -57.69 3.56 -102.26
N LYS A 36 -58.70 4.34 -101.86
CA LYS A 36 -59.45 4.09 -100.61
C LYS A 36 -60.09 2.70 -100.60
N LYS A 37 -60.66 2.28 -101.74
CA LYS A 37 -61.30 0.97 -101.90
C LYS A 37 -60.33 -0.20 -101.68
N GLY A 38 -59.09 -0.12 -102.18
CA GLY A 38 -58.10 -1.16 -101.97
C GLY A 38 -57.62 -1.25 -100.52
N ARG A 39 -57.45 -0.10 -99.83
CA ARG A 39 -57.17 -0.08 -98.38
C ARG A 39 -58.31 -0.67 -97.55
N ASP A 40 -59.56 -0.33 -97.88
CA ASP A 40 -60.75 -0.88 -97.22
C ASP A 40 -60.87 -2.40 -97.46
N ARG A 41 -60.49 -2.89 -98.65
CA ARG A 41 -60.46 -4.32 -98.95
C ARG A 41 -59.42 -5.07 -98.11
N ILE A 42 -58.21 -4.52 -97.95
CA ILE A 42 -57.17 -5.10 -97.08
C ILE A 42 -57.66 -5.18 -95.64
N ALA A 43 -58.32 -4.13 -95.13
CA ALA A 43 -58.92 -4.16 -93.80
C ALA A 43 -59.99 -5.26 -93.66
N SER A 44 -60.81 -5.46 -94.69
CA SER A 44 -61.80 -6.55 -94.73
C SER A 44 -61.15 -7.94 -94.73
N LEU A 45 -60.06 -8.14 -95.49
CA LEU A 45 -59.31 -9.40 -95.51
C LEU A 45 -58.68 -9.70 -94.14
N ALA A 46 -58.07 -8.70 -93.50
CA ALA A 46 -57.53 -8.83 -92.15
C ALA A 46 -58.62 -9.18 -91.11
N ALA A 47 -59.81 -8.57 -91.23
CA ALA A 47 -60.96 -8.91 -90.40
C ALA A 47 -61.49 -10.33 -90.66
N GLN A 48 -61.38 -10.84 -91.90
CA GLN A 48 -61.67 -12.24 -92.22
C GLN A 48 -60.69 -13.20 -91.52
N VAL A 49 -59.38 -12.92 -91.54
CA VAL A 49 -58.39 -13.72 -90.81
C VAL A 49 -58.69 -13.76 -89.31
N SER A 50 -59.05 -12.61 -88.72
CA SER A 50 -59.37 -12.53 -87.29
C SER A 50 -60.64 -13.30 -86.90
N ARG A 51 -61.66 -13.30 -87.78
CA ARG A 51 -62.86 -14.13 -87.62
C ARG A 51 -62.53 -15.62 -87.72
N SER A 52 -61.77 -16.03 -88.73
CA SER A 52 -61.33 -17.43 -88.91
C SER A 52 -60.46 -17.94 -87.77
N LYS A 53 -59.54 -17.10 -87.25
CA LYS A 53 -58.76 -17.39 -86.03
C LYS A 53 -59.70 -17.67 -84.86
N THR A 54 -60.65 -16.78 -84.61
CA THR A 54 -61.57 -16.90 -83.46
C THR A 54 -62.46 -18.14 -83.55
N ALA A 55 -62.89 -18.50 -84.76
CA ALA A 55 -63.69 -19.70 -85.03
C ALA A 55 -62.94 -21.02 -84.71
N ILE A 56 -61.61 -21.02 -84.81
CA ILE A 56 -60.76 -22.18 -84.51
C ILE A 56 -60.27 -22.14 -83.05
N GLU A 57 -59.93 -20.98 -82.51
CA GLU A 57 -59.39 -20.86 -81.16
C GLU A 57 -60.42 -21.18 -80.07
N LYS A 58 -61.66 -20.71 -80.22
CA LYS A 58 -62.71 -20.88 -79.20
C LYS A 58 -63.04 -22.36 -78.93
N PRO A 59 -63.34 -23.21 -79.94
CA PRO A 59 -63.61 -24.63 -79.70
C PRO A 59 -62.38 -25.36 -79.14
N GLY A 60 -61.17 -24.97 -79.52
CA GLY A 60 -59.93 -25.52 -78.95
C GLY A 60 -59.79 -25.24 -77.46
N ARG A 61 -60.09 -24.02 -77.01
CA ARG A 61 -60.10 -23.67 -75.58
C ARG A 61 -61.16 -24.45 -74.79
N GLU A 62 -62.35 -24.63 -75.37
CA GLU A 62 -63.41 -25.43 -74.76
C GLU A 62 -63.03 -26.92 -74.66
N TYR A 63 -62.40 -27.47 -75.69
CA TYR A 63 -61.86 -28.83 -75.67
C TYR A 63 -60.80 -29.02 -74.58
N LEU A 64 -59.84 -28.10 -74.47
CA LEU A 64 -58.83 -28.11 -73.40
C LEU A 64 -59.47 -28.04 -72.00
N LYS A 65 -60.54 -27.25 -71.83
CA LYS A 65 -61.28 -27.18 -70.57
C LYS A 65 -61.93 -28.53 -70.22
N ARG A 66 -62.57 -29.19 -71.20
CA ARG A 66 -63.15 -30.53 -70.99
C ARG A 66 -62.10 -31.58 -70.65
N LEU A 67 -60.95 -31.58 -71.32
CA LEU A 67 -59.85 -32.50 -71.01
C LEU A 67 -59.35 -32.31 -69.58
N LYS A 68 -59.11 -31.07 -69.15
CA LYS A 68 -58.67 -30.78 -67.77
C LYS A 68 -59.73 -31.18 -66.74
N GLU A 69 -61.00 -30.94 -67.03
CA GLU A 69 -62.10 -31.34 -66.14
C GLU A 69 -62.21 -32.86 -66.02
N ALA A 70 -61.94 -33.61 -67.09
CA ALA A 70 -61.94 -35.08 -67.05
C ALA A 70 -60.79 -35.65 -66.20
N VAL A 71 -59.64 -34.97 -66.15
CA VAL A 71 -58.47 -35.39 -65.36
C VAL A 71 -58.57 -34.97 -63.88
N ARG A 72 -59.33 -33.92 -63.60
CA ARG A 72 -59.48 -33.34 -62.25
C ARG A 72 -59.90 -34.34 -61.15
N PRO A 73 -60.87 -35.27 -61.36
CA PRO A 73 -61.20 -36.28 -60.35
C PRO A 73 -60.03 -37.20 -60.01
N ALA A 74 -59.23 -37.58 -61.01
CA ALA A 74 -58.06 -38.42 -60.80
C ALA A 74 -56.96 -37.66 -60.03
N GLU A 75 -56.72 -36.40 -60.37
CA GLU A 75 -55.79 -35.54 -59.61
C GLU A 75 -56.22 -35.35 -58.15
N GLN A 76 -57.53 -35.16 -57.92
CA GLN A 76 -58.09 -35.02 -56.57
C GLN A 76 -57.94 -36.30 -55.76
N GLU A 77 -58.20 -37.46 -56.35
CA GLU A 77 -58.05 -38.74 -55.65
C GLU A 77 -56.57 -39.07 -55.37
N ILE A 78 -55.66 -38.77 -56.31
CA ILE A 78 -54.21 -38.91 -56.06
C ILE A 78 -53.78 -38.01 -54.91
N LYS A 79 -54.24 -36.75 -54.89
CA LYS A 79 -53.94 -35.83 -53.79
C LYS A 79 -54.45 -36.37 -52.46
N ARG A 80 -55.73 -36.79 -52.42
CA ARG A 80 -56.34 -37.38 -51.23
C ARG A 80 -55.53 -38.58 -50.73
N PHE A 81 -55.11 -39.47 -51.63
CA PHE A 81 -54.30 -40.64 -51.29
C PHE A 81 -52.95 -40.24 -50.68
N VAL A 82 -52.24 -39.30 -51.30
CA VAL A 82 -50.95 -38.80 -50.80
C VAL A 82 -51.11 -38.14 -49.43
N ASP A 83 -52.13 -37.31 -49.26
CA ASP A 83 -52.42 -36.65 -47.98
C ASP A 83 -52.72 -37.70 -46.90
N ALA A 84 -53.54 -38.71 -47.20
CA ALA A 84 -53.84 -39.81 -46.29
C ALA A 84 -52.59 -40.64 -45.93
N CYS A 85 -51.72 -40.93 -46.89
CA CYS A 85 -50.46 -41.64 -46.63
C CYS A 85 -49.51 -40.83 -45.74
N ASN A 86 -49.43 -39.51 -45.92
CA ASN A 86 -48.63 -38.64 -45.07
C ASN A 86 -49.17 -38.61 -43.64
N THR A 87 -50.48 -38.47 -43.45
CA THR A 87 -51.10 -38.55 -42.13
C THR A 87 -50.81 -39.89 -41.46
N LEU A 88 -50.98 -41.01 -42.17
CA LEU A 88 -50.69 -42.34 -41.63
C LEU A 88 -49.21 -42.49 -41.25
N ARG A 89 -48.28 -41.97 -42.06
CA ARG A 89 -46.85 -41.98 -41.74
C ARG A 89 -46.57 -41.22 -40.44
N ASP A 90 -47.18 -40.05 -40.28
CA ASP A 90 -46.95 -39.19 -39.11
C ASP A 90 -47.57 -39.83 -37.85
N GLU A 91 -48.73 -40.47 -37.96
CA GLU A 91 -49.33 -41.28 -36.88
C GLU A 91 -48.45 -42.47 -36.49
N VAL A 92 -47.91 -43.20 -37.46
CA VAL A 92 -46.99 -44.34 -37.21
C VAL A 92 -45.68 -43.85 -36.58
N ARG A 93 -45.19 -42.66 -36.94
CA ARG A 93 -43.98 -42.07 -36.38
C ARG A 93 -44.19 -41.46 -34.99
N LYS A 94 -45.42 -41.05 -34.66
CA LYS A 94 -45.74 -40.32 -33.44
C LYS A 94 -45.23 -41.00 -32.15
N PRO A 95 -45.41 -42.31 -31.92
CA PRO A 95 -44.87 -42.95 -30.72
C PRO A 95 -43.35 -42.84 -30.59
N LEU A 96 -42.61 -42.89 -31.70
CA LEU A 96 -41.16 -42.71 -31.70
C LEU A 96 -40.80 -41.26 -31.37
N SER A 97 -41.48 -40.28 -31.96
CA SER A 97 -41.22 -38.87 -31.69
C SER A 97 -41.58 -38.47 -30.25
N ASP A 98 -42.66 -39.02 -29.69
CA ASP A 98 -43.03 -38.81 -28.29
C ASP A 98 -41.97 -39.43 -27.34
N TRP A 99 -41.45 -40.62 -27.67
CA TRP A 99 -40.37 -41.26 -26.92
C TRP A 99 -39.05 -40.49 -27.01
N GLU A 100 -38.66 -40.02 -28.20
CA GLU A 100 -37.46 -39.18 -28.40
C GLU A 100 -37.54 -37.90 -27.55
N ALA A 101 -38.70 -37.24 -27.52
CA ALA A 101 -38.93 -36.06 -26.69
C ALA A 101 -38.89 -36.36 -25.18
N GLU A 102 -39.38 -37.53 -24.76
CA GLU A 102 -39.27 -37.97 -23.38
C GLU A 102 -37.82 -38.28 -22.98
N GLN A 103 -37.04 -38.92 -23.86
CA GLN A 103 -35.61 -39.15 -23.64
C GLN A 103 -34.82 -37.85 -23.51
N GLU A 104 -35.12 -36.85 -24.34
CA GLU A 104 -34.49 -35.54 -24.26
C GLU A 104 -34.79 -34.85 -22.91
N ARG A 105 -36.06 -34.92 -22.45
CA ARG A 105 -36.42 -34.40 -21.14
C ARG A 105 -35.72 -35.13 -19.99
N LEU A 106 -35.66 -36.46 -20.05
CA LEU A 106 -34.97 -37.27 -19.04
C LEU A 106 -33.48 -36.95 -19.00
N ALA A 107 -32.83 -36.80 -20.16
CA ALA A 107 -31.43 -36.42 -20.24
C ALA A 107 -31.17 -35.02 -19.66
N LEU A 108 -32.07 -34.07 -19.91
CA LEU A 108 -31.97 -32.72 -19.35
C LEU A 108 -32.19 -32.70 -17.83
N GLU A 109 -33.13 -33.51 -17.34
CA GLU A 109 -33.37 -33.69 -15.90
C GLU A 109 -32.19 -34.38 -15.21
N GLU A 110 -31.62 -35.42 -15.82
CA GLU A 110 -30.42 -36.10 -15.33
C GLU A 110 -29.21 -35.15 -15.30
N GLU A 111 -29.00 -34.35 -16.35
CA GLU A 111 -27.95 -33.33 -16.39
C GLU A 111 -28.15 -32.28 -15.28
N ALA A 112 -29.39 -31.85 -15.03
CA ALA A 112 -29.72 -30.95 -13.94
C ALA A 112 -29.44 -31.57 -12.57
N MET A 113 -29.80 -32.84 -12.38
CA MET A 113 -29.53 -33.60 -11.16
C MET A 113 -28.02 -33.76 -10.90
N LEU A 114 -27.25 -34.12 -11.93
CA LEU A 114 -25.79 -34.24 -11.83
C LEU A 114 -25.13 -32.90 -11.48
N LYS A 115 -25.59 -31.80 -12.08
CA LYS A 115 -25.12 -30.45 -11.73
C LYS A 115 -25.49 -30.07 -10.31
N ALA A 116 -26.69 -30.38 -9.86
CA ALA A 116 -27.14 -30.12 -8.50
C ALA A 116 -26.32 -30.93 -7.47
N GLU A 117 -26.05 -32.21 -7.74
CA GLU A 117 -25.21 -33.06 -6.89
C GLU A 117 -23.76 -32.56 -6.85
N ALA A 118 -23.20 -32.18 -8.00
CA ALA A 118 -21.86 -31.61 -8.08
C ALA A 118 -21.76 -30.30 -7.28
N LEU A 119 -22.77 -29.44 -7.37
CA LEU A 119 -22.83 -28.21 -6.60
C LEU A 119 -22.97 -28.49 -5.09
N ALA A 120 -23.78 -29.48 -4.70
CA ALA A 120 -23.93 -29.87 -3.30
C ALA A 120 -22.59 -30.36 -2.71
N LYS A 121 -21.83 -31.17 -3.45
CA LYS A 121 -20.47 -31.60 -3.06
C LYS A 121 -19.53 -30.41 -2.92
N GLN A 122 -19.58 -29.46 -3.85
CA GLN A 122 -18.76 -28.24 -3.76
C GLN A 122 -19.10 -27.40 -2.54
N ILE A 123 -20.40 -27.25 -2.22
CA ILE A 123 -20.84 -26.51 -1.05
C ILE A 123 -20.29 -27.14 0.23
N GLU A 124 -20.29 -28.47 0.34
CA GLU A 124 -19.72 -29.17 1.49
C GLU A 124 -18.21 -28.92 1.62
N THR A 125 -17.46 -29.06 0.52
CA THR A 125 -16.01 -28.80 0.52
C THR A 125 -15.68 -27.34 0.82
N ASP A 126 -16.44 -26.40 0.26
CA ASP A 126 -16.23 -24.97 0.49
C ASP A 126 -16.57 -24.59 1.94
N HIS A 127 -17.58 -25.25 2.53
CA HIS A 127 -17.92 -25.07 3.93
C HIS A 127 -16.81 -25.56 4.86
N GLU A 128 -16.24 -26.74 4.60
CA GLU A 128 -15.09 -27.25 5.35
C GLU A 128 -13.89 -26.31 5.26
N ILE A 129 -13.57 -25.82 4.06
CA ILE A 129 -12.49 -24.86 3.84
C ILE A 129 -12.76 -23.56 4.62
N ALA A 130 -14.00 -23.05 4.60
CA ALA A 130 -14.36 -21.85 5.32
C ALA A 130 -14.18 -22.01 6.84
N LEU A 131 -14.53 -23.17 7.42
CA LEU A 131 -14.30 -23.47 8.83
C LEU A 131 -12.80 -23.48 9.17
N LEU A 132 -11.97 -24.13 8.35
CA LEU A 132 -10.52 -24.15 8.53
C LEU A 132 -9.89 -22.75 8.42
N MET A 133 -10.40 -21.91 7.52
CA MET A 133 -9.95 -20.52 7.38
C MET A 133 -10.31 -19.68 8.60
N ASN A 134 -11.50 -19.86 9.17
CA ASN A 134 -11.90 -19.19 10.41
C ASN A 134 -11.01 -19.60 11.58
N GLU A 135 -10.76 -20.90 11.76
CA GLU A 135 -9.86 -21.39 12.82
C GLU A 135 -8.44 -20.82 12.67
N LYS A 136 -7.92 -20.76 11.44
CA LYS A 136 -6.63 -20.13 11.16
C LYS A 136 -6.63 -18.65 11.53
N PHE A 137 -7.69 -17.92 11.18
CA PHE A 137 -7.80 -16.50 11.51
C PHE A 137 -7.80 -16.27 13.02
N ASP A 138 -8.54 -17.10 13.77
CA ASP A 138 -8.57 -17.03 15.23
C ASP A 138 -7.20 -17.33 15.85
N ARG A 139 -6.49 -18.33 15.34
CA ARG A 139 -5.11 -18.63 15.77
C ARG A 139 -4.17 -17.47 15.48
N ASP A 140 -4.18 -16.93 14.26
CA ASP A 140 -3.30 -15.83 13.86
C ASP A 140 -3.60 -14.57 14.70
N LEU A 141 -4.86 -14.33 15.06
CA LEU A 141 -5.25 -13.25 15.96
C LEU A 141 -4.73 -13.47 17.39
N LEU A 142 -4.80 -14.69 17.90
CA LEU A 142 -4.24 -15.05 19.21
C LEU A 142 -2.72 -14.90 19.24
N GLU A 143 -2.02 -15.37 18.22
CA GLU A 143 -0.58 -15.24 18.09
C GLU A 143 -0.15 -13.77 18.05
N LYS A 144 -0.84 -12.93 17.26
CA LYS A 144 -0.59 -11.49 17.23
C LYS A 144 -0.81 -10.83 18.59
N LYS A 145 -1.87 -11.19 19.31
CA LYS A 145 -2.12 -10.67 20.66
C LYS A 145 -1.01 -11.08 21.63
N ALA A 146 -0.59 -12.34 21.58
CA ALA A 146 0.51 -12.85 22.42
C ALA A 146 1.84 -12.17 22.08
N GLU A 147 2.11 -11.90 20.80
CA GLU A 147 3.31 -11.17 20.39
C GLU A 147 3.30 -9.73 20.89
N LEU A 148 2.17 -9.03 20.78
CA LEU A 148 2.00 -7.67 21.32
C LEU A 148 2.20 -7.64 22.84
N GLU A 149 1.70 -8.65 23.55
CA GLU A 149 1.91 -8.79 25.00
C GLU A 149 3.38 -9.04 25.34
N ARG A 150 4.07 -9.93 24.61
CA ARG A 150 5.52 -10.14 24.77
C ARG A 150 6.32 -8.86 24.52
N GLN A 151 5.97 -8.11 23.48
CA GLN A 151 6.61 -6.82 23.18
C GLN A 151 6.35 -5.79 24.28
N ARG A 152 5.15 -5.77 24.88
CA ARG A 152 4.84 -4.92 26.03
C ARG A 152 5.67 -5.28 27.24
N LEU A 153 5.70 -6.56 27.61
CA LEU A 153 6.49 -7.04 28.73
C LEU A 153 7.99 -6.75 28.54
N ALA A 154 8.52 -7.00 27.34
CA ALA A 154 9.91 -6.69 27.02
C ALA A 154 10.23 -5.18 27.14
N ARG A 155 9.32 -4.29 26.70
CA ARG A 155 9.47 -2.84 26.88
C ARG A 155 9.39 -2.44 28.36
N GLU A 156 8.48 -3.03 29.13
CA GLU A 156 8.38 -2.78 30.56
C GLU A 156 9.63 -3.24 31.31
N GLU A 157 10.18 -4.40 30.97
CA GLU A 157 11.45 -4.90 31.51
C GLU A 157 12.62 -4.00 31.13
N GLU A 158 12.69 -3.53 29.89
CA GLU A 158 13.72 -2.60 29.44
C GLU A 158 13.63 -1.26 30.18
N ILE A 159 12.42 -0.72 30.36
CA ILE A 159 12.20 0.50 31.16
C ILE A 159 12.66 0.27 32.61
N LYS A 160 12.36 -0.90 33.21
CA LYS A 160 12.83 -1.24 34.56
C LYS A 160 14.35 -1.33 34.63
N ARG A 161 15.00 -1.92 33.61
CA ARG A 161 16.48 -1.98 33.52
C ARG A 161 17.09 -0.60 33.40
N GLN A 162 16.55 0.23 32.52
CA GLN A 162 17.01 1.61 32.33
C GLN A 162 16.80 2.44 33.60
N ALA A 163 15.67 2.28 34.30
CA ALA A 163 15.44 2.94 35.58
C ALA A 163 16.42 2.47 36.67
N ALA A 164 16.71 1.16 36.73
CA ALA A 164 17.68 0.61 37.67
C ALA A 164 19.12 1.05 37.36
N GLU A 165 19.49 1.10 36.08
CA GLU A 165 20.79 1.58 35.64
C GLU A 165 20.96 3.09 35.88
N GLN A 166 19.93 3.88 35.57
CA GLN A 166 19.92 5.31 35.87
C GLN A 166 20.05 5.56 37.37
N ALA A 167 19.32 4.80 38.20
CA ALA A 167 19.45 4.88 39.65
C ALA A 167 20.86 4.52 40.14
N ARG A 168 21.52 3.53 39.51
CA ARG A 168 22.92 3.17 39.81
C ARG A 168 23.87 4.31 39.43
N ILE A 169 23.74 4.87 38.22
CA ILE A 169 24.57 5.98 37.75
C ILE A 169 24.38 7.21 38.65
N ASP A 170 23.15 7.52 39.04
CA ASP A 170 22.86 8.65 39.93
C ASP A 170 23.38 8.41 41.35
N ALA A 171 23.32 7.17 41.86
CA ALA A 171 23.93 6.81 43.13
C ALA A 171 25.47 6.89 43.08
N GLU A 172 26.09 6.43 41.99
CA GLU A 172 27.54 6.53 41.77
C GLU A 172 28.00 7.99 41.65
N ARG A 173 27.25 8.82 40.92
CA ARG A 173 27.51 10.27 40.85
C ARG A 173 27.39 10.96 42.21
N LYS A 174 26.39 10.59 43.02
CA LYS A 174 26.26 11.12 44.38
C LYS A 174 27.41 10.66 45.27
N ALA A 175 27.80 9.39 45.20
CA ALA A 175 28.93 8.87 45.95
C ALA A 175 30.24 9.57 45.53
N LEU A 176 30.46 9.78 44.23
CA LEU A 176 31.63 10.53 43.75
C LEU A 176 31.61 11.99 44.21
N ALA A 177 30.46 12.66 44.15
CA ALA A 177 30.30 14.02 44.66
C ALA A 177 30.54 14.11 46.18
N GLU A 178 30.15 13.08 46.95
CA GLU A 178 30.45 13.00 48.39
C GLU A 178 31.94 12.77 48.65
N ILE A 179 32.61 11.94 47.84
CA ILE A 179 34.06 11.73 47.93
C ILE A 179 34.81 13.02 47.57
N GLU A 180 34.42 13.72 46.50
CA GLU A 180 35.01 15.00 46.11
C GLU A 180 34.77 16.08 47.18
N ALA A 181 33.56 16.15 47.74
CA ALA A 181 33.25 17.07 48.83
C ALA A 181 34.04 16.72 50.10
N ALA A 182 34.25 15.43 50.40
CA ALA A 182 35.08 14.99 51.52
C ALA A 182 36.57 15.32 51.28
N ALA A 183 37.08 15.10 50.07
CA ALA A 183 38.44 15.45 49.68
C ALA A 183 38.67 16.97 49.75
N GLN A 184 37.68 17.77 49.33
CA GLN A 184 37.76 19.23 49.46
C GLN A 184 37.77 19.67 50.91
N ARG A 185 36.93 19.09 51.77
CA ARG A 185 36.95 19.36 53.22
C ARG A 185 38.30 18.98 53.84
N GLU A 186 38.87 17.85 53.45
CA GLU A 186 40.19 17.43 53.93
C GLU A 186 41.30 18.37 53.46
N ALA A 187 41.25 18.81 52.20
CA ALA A 187 42.18 19.80 51.64
C ALA A 187 42.06 21.16 52.34
N ASP A 188 40.84 21.62 52.61
CA ASP A 188 40.57 22.87 53.32
C ASP A 188 41.06 22.80 54.78
N LEU A 189 40.87 21.66 55.45
CA LEU A 189 41.39 21.40 56.79
C LEU A 189 42.91 21.37 56.82
N LYS A 190 43.56 20.72 55.84
CA LYS A 190 45.02 20.71 55.70
C LYS A 190 45.56 22.11 55.43
N ALA A 191 44.93 22.87 54.53
CA ALA A 191 45.32 24.25 54.24
C ALA A 191 45.09 25.18 55.44
N ALA A 192 44.07 24.93 56.27
CA ALA A 192 43.87 25.64 57.54
C ALA A 192 44.94 25.27 58.59
N ALA A 193 45.28 23.98 58.70
CA ALA A 193 46.33 23.50 59.59
C ALA A 193 47.71 24.04 59.20
N GLU A 194 48.06 24.04 57.91
CA GLU A 194 49.31 24.60 57.40
C GLU A 194 49.38 26.12 57.64
N ARG A 195 48.28 26.86 57.45
CA ARG A 195 48.21 28.28 57.81
C ARG A 195 48.43 28.50 59.31
N ALA A 196 47.78 27.70 60.15
CA ALA A 196 47.96 27.79 61.60
C ALA A 196 49.38 27.41 62.04
N GLU A 197 50.04 26.46 61.37
CA GLU A 197 51.43 26.11 61.64
C GLU A 197 52.39 27.23 61.20
N ARG A 198 52.19 27.81 60.01
CA ARG A 198 52.93 28.98 59.55
C ARG A 198 52.76 30.17 60.50
N GLU A 199 51.53 30.47 60.93
CA GLU A 199 51.27 31.52 61.92
C GLU A 199 51.97 31.26 63.26
N LYS A 200 52.00 30.01 63.73
CA LYS A 200 52.75 29.63 64.94
C LYS A 200 54.25 29.79 64.75
N LEU A 201 54.78 29.40 63.59
CA LEU A 201 56.20 29.53 63.28
C LEU A 201 56.60 31.01 63.20
N GLU A 202 55.81 31.83 62.50
CA GLU A 202 56.00 33.29 62.44
C GLU A 202 55.88 33.93 63.84
N ALA A 203 54.96 33.48 64.68
CA ALA A 203 54.83 33.97 66.05
C ALA A 203 56.04 33.56 66.93
N LEU A 204 56.57 32.35 66.74
CA LEU A 204 57.80 31.90 67.41
C LEU A 204 59.02 32.68 66.94
N GLU A 205 59.19 32.89 65.64
CA GLU A 205 60.27 33.72 65.09
C GLU A 205 60.19 35.15 65.61
N ARG A 206 58.99 35.75 65.66
CA ARG A 206 58.79 37.07 66.28
C ARG A 206 59.16 37.08 67.76
N ALA A 207 58.76 36.07 68.52
CA ALA A 207 59.10 35.96 69.93
C ALA A 207 60.60 35.72 70.15
N GLU A 208 61.29 35.01 69.26
CA GLU A 208 62.74 34.82 69.31
C GLU A 208 63.48 36.12 68.97
N LEU A 209 63.07 36.83 67.92
CA LEU A 209 63.59 38.15 67.59
C LEU A 209 63.39 39.14 68.74
N GLU A 210 62.23 39.12 69.40
CA GLU A 210 61.96 39.97 70.56
C GLU A 210 62.81 39.59 71.78
N LYS A 211 63.03 38.30 72.03
CA LYS A 211 63.96 37.83 73.07
C LYS A 211 65.41 38.22 72.77
N GLN A 212 65.86 38.08 71.51
CA GLN A 212 67.20 38.51 71.10
C GLN A 212 67.35 40.03 71.25
N ALA A 213 66.34 40.81 70.86
CA ALA A 213 66.32 42.26 71.08
C ALA A 213 66.35 42.63 72.58
N ALA A 214 65.66 41.87 73.44
CA ALA A 214 65.70 42.06 74.90
C ALA A 214 67.09 41.75 75.50
N ILE A 215 67.73 40.67 75.05
CA ILE A 215 69.10 40.29 75.47
C ILE A 215 70.13 41.33 75.00
N GLU A 216 70.02 41.83 73.78
CA GLU A 216 70.89 42.93 73.30
C GLU A 216 70.64 44.23 74.07
N ALA A 217 69.39 44.54 74.41
CA ALA A 217 69.06 45.69 75.24
C ALA A 217 69.63 45.54 76.67
N GLU A 218 69.63 44.35 77.24
CA GLU A 218 70.22 44.06 78.55
C GLU A 218 71.76 44.12 78.50
N ARG A 219 72.40 43.57 77.46
CA ARG A 219 73.85 43.72 77.25
C ARG A 219 74.27 45.18 77.11
N ARG A 220 73.51 46.01 76.38
CA ARG A 220 73.78 47.46 76.29
C ARG A 220 73.63 48.15 77.65
N LYS A 221 72.67 47.73 78.49
CA LYS A 221 72.54 48.23 79.86
C LYS A 221 73.68 47.77 80.77
N ALA A 222 74.17 46.54 80.61
CA ALA A 222 75.32 46.02 81.35
C ALA A 222 76.64 46.71 80.95
N GLU A 223 76.88 46.91 79.65
CA GLU A 223 78.07 47.65 79.16
C GLU A 223 78.06 49.11 79.63
N THR A 224 76.90 49.77 79.60
CA THR A 224 76.79 51.15 80.12
C THR A 224 77.00 51.21 81.63
N ALA A 225 76.53 50.21 82.39
CA ALA A 225 76.78 50.12 83.83
C ALA A 225 78.25 49.81 84.18
N GLU A 226 78.93 48.93 83.46
CA GLU A 226 80.37 48.68 83.64
C GLU A 226 81.21 49.92 83.31
N ARG A 227 80.84 50.64 82.26
CA ARG A 227 81.52 51.89 81.87
C ARG A 227 81.37 52.99 82.94
N ILE A 228 80.23 53.06 83.63
CA ILE A 228 80.04 53.95 84.79
C ILE A 228 80.88 53.49 85.98
N ARG A 229 80.94 52.19 86.25
CA ARG A 229 81.70 51.63 87.38
C ARG A 229 83.21 51.83 87.25
N LEU A 230 83.75 51.68 86.04
CA LEU A 230 85.16 51.96 85.75
C LEU A 230 85.50 53.45 85.90
N ALA A 231 84.57 54.35 85.55
CA ALA A 231 84.75 55.79 85.76
C ALA A 231 84.77 56.16 87.25
N GLU A 232 83.96 55.51 88.09
CA GLU A 232 83.91 55.72 89.55
C GLU A 232 85.19 55.21 90.25
N ILE A 233 85.70 54.04 89.85
CA ILE A 233 86.95 53.47 90.38
C ILE A 233 88.14 54.39 90.07
N GLN A 234 88.16 55.01 88.89
CA GLN A 234 89.21 55.94 88.54
C GLN A 234 89.16 57.22 89.40
N ARG A 235 87.95 57.72 89.68
CA ARG A 235 87.72 58.85 90.58
C ARG A 235 88.23 58.59 92.00
N GLN A 236 87.99 57.40 92.54
CA GLN A 236 88.42 57.02 93.88
C GLN A 236 89.95 56.92 94.00
N LYS A 237 90.64 56.44 92.95
CA LYS A 237 92.10 56.42 92.92
C LYS A 237 92.71 57.81 92.89
N ASP A 238 92.10 58.74 92.14
CA ASP A 238 92.58 60.12 92.08
C ASP A 238 92.35 60.86 93.42
N GLU A 239 91.25 60.58 94.13
CA GLU A 239 90.97 61.12 95.47
C GLU A 239 91.89 60.54 96.58
N GLU A 240 92.29 59.26 96.50
CA GLU A 240 93.26 58.68 97.43
C GLU A 240 94.67 59.27 97.24
N MET A 241 95.06 59.52 95.99
CA MET A 241 96.35 60.13 95.68
C MET A 241 96.45 61.55 96.24
N GLN A 242 95.36 62.34 96.16
CA GLN A 242 95.31 63.66 96.79
C GLN A 242 95.33 63.61 98.32
N ARG A 243 94.64 62.63 98.93
CA ARG A 243 94.66 62.45 100.39
C ARG A 243 96.04 62.04 100.93
N GLN A 244 96.81 61.24 100.19
CA GLN A 244 98.18 60.89 100.58
C GLN A 244 99.15 62.08 100.47
N ALA A 245 99.01 62.93 99.44
CA ALA A 245 99.81 64.14 99.32
C ALA A 245 99.55 65.14 100.48
N ASP A 246 98.30 65.25 100.93
CA ASP A 246 97.90 66.17 102.01
C ASP A 246 98.39 65.71 103.41
N ILE A 247 98.49 64.39 103.62
CA ILE A 247 99.05 63.80 104.84
C ILE A 247 100.57 64.02 104.94
N GLU A 248 101.30 63.93 103.84
CA GLU A 248 102.73 64.24 103.83
C GLU A 248 103.01 65.73 104.07
N HIS A 249 102.18 66.62 103.51
CA HIS A 249 102.27 68.06 103.77
C HIS A 249 102.04 68.39 105.26
N ARG A 250 101.05 67.74 105.92
CA ARG A 250 100.80 67.91 107.37
C ARG A 250 101.90 67.36 108.26
N LYS A 251 102.53 66.24 107.89
CA LYS A 251 103.66 65.66 108.66
C LYS A 251 104.93 66.50 108.57
N ARG A 252 105.16 67.17 107.43
CA ARG A 252 106.29 68.10 107.28
C ARG A 252 106.16 69.34 108.17
N ILE A 253 104.96 69.94 108.24
CA ILE A 253 104.72 71.15 109.05
C ILE A 253 104.80 70.88 110.57
N ASN A 254 104.45 69.68 111.04
CA ASN A 254 104.48 69.35 112.48
C ASN A 254 105.92 69.13 113.01
N ASN A 255 106.89 68.79 112.15
CA ASN A 255 108.31 68.65 112.53
C ASN A 255 109.07 69.98 112.61
N GLU A 256 108.48 71.12 112.23
CA GLU A 256 109.12 72.44 112.22
C GLU A 256 108.61 73.41 113.30
N SER A 257 107.70 72.99 114.20
CA SER A 257 106.99 73.89 115.15
C SER A 257 107.09 73.53 116.67
N LEU A 258 108.07 72.73 117.09
CA LEU A 258 108.38 72.49 118.53
C LEU A 258 109.89 72.49 118.86
N GLN A 259 110.66 73.26 118.09
CA GLN A 259 111.83 73.98 118.60
C GLN A 259 111.37 75.39 119.01
N GLU A 260 110.84 75.50 120.22
CA GLU A 260 110.93 76.61 121.20
C GLU A 260 110.09 76.29 122.44
#